data_AF-A0A2N1PK95-F1
#
_entry.id   AF-A0A2N1PK95-F1
#
_cell.length_a   1.000
_cell.length_b   1.000
_cell.length_c   1.000
_cell.angle_alpha   90.00
_cell.angle_beta   90.00
_cell.angle_gamma   90.00
#
_symmetry.space_group_name_H-M   'P 1'
#
loop_
_entity.id
_entity.type
_entity.pdbx_description
1 polymer ?
#
loop_
_entity_poly.entity_id
_entity_poly.type
_entity_poly.pdbx_seq_one_letter_code
_entity_poly.pdbx_strand_id
1 'polypeptide(L)'
;MGERDGRLGGRLGGRLGGSSGRGIDERMSVLSGIDAVRTAEVFNLAMAMEHEAGSFYDAAAGMAQDKEMRDIFRKLAIMEEAHRQRFESLGMEALRISEDSDSGDHSVNAFLRSLVWSRSRGENASRSSAEELINSGNMVKVLQRAIENEKEAILVYLGISGSLVNQSAREAVDVVITEEMSHIVILSDMLAALPVTFR
;
A
#
# COMPACT_ATOMS: atom_id res chain seq x y z
N MET A 1 -37.64 -10.53 74.60
CA MET A 1 -37.85 -9.83 73.32
C MET A 1 -36.49 -9.58 72.71
N GLY A 2 -36.10 -10.41 71.74
CA GLY A 2 -34.87 -10.30 70.99
C GLY A 2 -35.17 -10.75 69.56
N GLU A 3 -35.05 -9.83 68.61
CA GLU A 3 -35.21 -10.05 67.16
C GLU A 3 -33.80 -10.25 66.57
N ARG A 4 -33.47 -11.47 66.10
CA ARG A 4 -33.43 -11.92 64.67
C ARG A 4 -32.57 -11.01 63.77
N ASP A 5 -31.34 -11.37 63.41
CA ASP A 5 -30.89 -12.41 62.45
C ASP A 5 -30.87 -11.93 60.97
N GLY A 6 -29.80 -12.24 60.20
CA GLY A 6 -29.83 -12.14 58.73
C GLY A 6 -28.70 -11.44 57.94
N ARG A 7 -27.44 -11.81 58.15
CA ARG A 7 -26.42 -12.23 57.14
C ARG A 7 -26.36 -11.65 55.68
N LEU A 8 -25.12 -11.30 55.27
CA LEU A 8 -24.38 -11.55 53.98
C LEU A 8 -24.12 -10.39 52.96
N GLY A 9 -22.82 -10.15 52.68
CA GLY A 9 -22.22 -10.33 51.35
C GLY A 9 -21.76 -9.11 50.51
N GLY A 10 -20.50 -9.16 50.01
CA GLY A 10 -20.02 -8.49 48.77
C GLY A 10 -19.36 -7.11 48.94
N ARG A 11 -18.03 -6.88 48.96
CA ARG A 11 -16.91 -7.12 48.01
C ARG A 11 -16.83 -6.10 46.85
N LEU A 12 -15.62 -5.51 46.69
CA LEU A 12 -15.02 -4.87 45.50
C LEU A 12 -15.56 -3.48 45.14
N GLY A 13 -14.78 -2.48 44.73
CA GLY A 13 -13.42 -2.43 44.21
C GLY A 13 -13.36 -1.19 43.30
N GLY A 14 -12.31 -0.38 43.42
CA GLY A 14 -12.14 0.82 42.59
C GLY A 14 -12.13 0.48 41.09
N ARG A 15 -12.70 1.37 40.27
CA ARG A 15 -12.43 1.43 38.84
C ARG A 15 -12.08 2.85 38.46
N LEU A 16 -10.78 3.06 38.29
CA LEU A 16 -10.25 3.93 37.24
C LEU A 16 -10.69 3.32 35.90
N GLY A 17 -11.48 4.05 35.14
CA GLY A 17 -11.87 3.68 33.77
C GLY A 17 -11.31 4.71 32.82
N GLY A 18 -10.17 4.39 32.20
CA GLY A 18 -9.64 5.15 31.08
C GLY A 18 -10.57 5.04 29.86
N SER A 19 -10.80 6.16 29.18
CA SER A 19 -11.29 6.15 27.80
C SER A 19 -10.10 6.39 26.89
N SER A 20 -9.53 5.28 26.43
CA SER A 20 -8.58 5.19 25.33
C SER A 20 -9.16 5.80 24.04
N GLY A 21 -8.36 6.64 23.39
CA GLY A 21 -8.36 6.88 21.95
C GLY A 21 -9.70 7.12 21.27
N ARG A 22 -10.21 8.37 21.32
CA ARG A 22 -11.11 8.84 20.27
C ARG A 22 -10.29 8.92 18.98
N GLY A 23 -10.56 8.00 18.06
CA GLY A 23 -10.15 8.13 16.67
C GLY A 23 -10.55 9.50 16.14
N ILE A 24 -9.75 10.01 15.22
CA ILE A 24 -10.00 11.21 14.42
C ILE A 24 -11.51 11.38 14.15
N ASP A 25 -12.09 12.46 14.67
CA ASP A 25 -13.51 12.78 14.58
C ASP A 25 -13.95 12.72 13.11
N GLU A 26 -14.91 11.85 12.77
CA GLU A 26 -15.42 11.65 11.41
C GLU A 26 -15.88 12.97 10.76
N ARG A 27 -16.26 13.96 11.59
CA ARG A 27 -16.66 15.30 11.15
C ARG A 27 -15.50 16.18 10.65
N MET A 28 -14.25 15.78 10.90
CA MET A 28 -13.04 16.50 10.45
C MET A 28 -12.43 15.90 9.18
N SER A 29 -12.99 14.81 8.64
CA SER A 29 -12.49 14.21 7.40
C SER A 29 -13.14 14.87 6.17
N VAL A 30 -12.34 15.59 5.39
CA VAL A 30 -12.72 16.10 4.05
C VAL A 30 -13.09 14.94 3.09
N LEU A 31 -12.73 13.71 3.44
CA LEU A 31 -13.02 12.49 2.70
C LEU A 31 -14.40 11.89 3.03
N SER A 32 -15.17 12.49 3.95
CA SER A 32 -16.52 12.03 4.34
C SER A 32 -17.55 12.07 3.19
N GLY A 33 -17.28 12.81 2.12
CA GLY A 33 -18.06 12.83 0.88
C GLY A 33 -17.53 11.94 -0.24
N ILE A 34 -16.50 11.13 0.01
CA ILE A 34 -15.97 10.16 -0.95
C ILE A 34 -16.64 8.81 -0.64
N ASP A 35 -17.41 8.31 -1.60
CA ASP A 35 -18.09 7.02 -1.53
C ASP A 35 -17.14 5.89 -1.11
N ALA A 36 -17.72 4.78 -0.64
CA ALA A 36 -16.96 3.56 -0.38
C ALA A 36 -16.10 3.20 -1.60
N VAL A 37 -14.78 3.26 -1.44
CA VAL A 37 -13.87 2.70 -2.44
C VAL A 37 -14.19 1.22 -2.53
N ARG A 38 -14.67 0.82 -3.70
CA ARG A 38 -15.09 -0.56 -3.93
C ARG A 38 -13.86 -1.45 -4.02
N THR A 39 -13.96 -2.69 -3.58
CA THR A 39 -12.88 -3.69 -3.69
C THR A 39 -12.28 -3.72 -5.09
N ALA A 40 -13.13 -3.69 -6.12
CA ALA A 40 -12.72 -3.62 -7.52
C ALA A 40 -11.81 -2.42 -7.84
N GLU A 41 -12.10 -1.25 -7.28
CA GLU A 41 -11.34 -0.02 -7.52
C GLU A 41 -9.94 -0.12 -6.92
N VAL A 42 -9.80 -0.75 -5.75
CA VAL A 42 -8.48 -0.93 -5.11
C VAL A 42 -7.61 -1.92 -5.87
N PHE A 43 -8.18 -3.04 -6.33
CA PHE A 43 -7.43 -3.99 -7.16
C PHE A 43 -7.09 -3.41 -8.53
N ASN A 44 -7.98 -2.61 -9.14
CA ASN A 44 -7.68 -1.89 -10.37
C ASN A 44 -6.55 -0.88 -10.17
N LEU A 45 -6.52 -0.19 -9.03
CA LEU A 45 -5.41 0.69 -8.68
C LEU A 45 -4.10 -0.09 -8.56
N ALA A 46 -4.09 -1.21 -7.83
CA ALA A 46 -2.89 -2.05 -7.71
C ALA A 46 -2.37 -2.51 -9.08
N MET A 47 -3.24 -3.05 -9.94
CA MET A 47 -2.85 -3.47 -11.30
C MET A 47 -2.29 -2.31 -12.15
N ALA A 48 -2.86 -1.11 -12.01
CA ALA A 48 -2.35 0.06 -12.72
C ALA A 48 -0.95 0.45 -12.22
N MET A 49 -0.71 0.39 -10.90
CA MET A 49 0.59 0.68 -10.31
C MET A 49 1.67 -0.31 -10.77
N GLU A 50 1.37 -1.61 -10.76
CA GLU A 50 2.26 -2.67 -11.27
C GLU A 50 2.60 -2.46 -12.75
N HIS A 51 1.60 -2.17 -13.58
CA HIS A 51 1.83 -1.90 -15.00
C HIS A 51 2.70 -0.66 -15.23
N GLU A 52 2.46 0.41 -14.46
CA GLU A 52 3.28 1.63 -14.50
C GLU A 52 4.72 1.36 -14.04
N ALA A 53 4.92 0.59 -12.97
CA ALA A 53 6.23 0.20 -12.45
C ALA A 53 7.00 -0.66 -13.47
N GLY A 54 6.36 -1.67 -14.06
CA GLY A 54 6.96 -2.49 -15.10
C GLY A 54 7.40 -1.67 -16.31
N SER A 55 6.53 -0.77 -16.78
CA SER A 55 6.86 0.18 -17.87
C SER A 55 8.02 1.11 -17.50
N PHE A 56 8.07 1.58 -16.24
CA PHE A 56 9.14 2.42 -15.73
C PHE A 56 10.48 1.66 -15.73
N TYR A 57 10.49 0.41 -15.29
CA TYR A 57 11.69 -0.43 -15.28
C TYR A 57 12.20 -0.78 -16.67
N ASP A 58 11.32 -1.07 -17.62
CA ASP A 58 11.72 -1.28 -19.02
C ASP A 58 12.37 -0.02 -19.61
N ALA A 59 11.81 1.16 -19.34
CA ALA A 59 12.40 2.42 -19.76
C ALA A 59 13.77 2.66 -19.10
N ALA A 60 13.89 2.40 -17.79
CA ALA A 60 15.14 2.53 -17.04
C ALA A 60 16.23 1.57 -17.55
N ALA A 61 15.86 0.34 -17.92
CA ALA A 61 16.75 -0.60 -18.57
C ALA A 61 17.27 -0.09 -19.92
N GLY A 62 16.43 0.62 -20.68
CA GLY A 62 16.83 1.28 -21.93
C GLY A 62 17.91 2.34 -21.73
N MET A 63 17.85 3.08 -20.61
CA MET A 63 18.84 4.11 -20.28
C MET A 63 20.13 3.56 -19.68
N ALA A 64 20.07 2.44 -18.96
CA ALA A 64 21.20 1.89 -18.25
C ALA A 64 22.39 1.65 -19.19
N GLN A 65 23.57 2.16 -18.84
CA GLN A 65 24.80 1.91 -19.60
C GLN A 65 25.43 0.59 -19.18
N ASP A 66 25.46 0.36 -17.87
CA ASP A 66 25.97 -0.88 -17.28
C ASP A 66 25.05 -2.07 -17.57
N LYS A 67 25.65 -3.22 -17.87
CA LYS A 67 24.91 -4.44 -18.23
C LYS A 67 24.19 -5.04 -17.03
N GLU A 68 24.81 -5.05 -15.86
CA GLU A 68 24.24 -5.64 -14.65
C GLU A 68 23.00 -4.84 -14.21
N MET A 69 23.11 -3.51 -14.17
CA MET A 69 21.99 -2.61 -13.90
C MET A 69 20.82 -2.80 -14.88
N ARG A 70 21.12 -2.92 -16.18
CA ARG A 70 20.11 -3.19 -17.22
C ARG A 70 19.39 -4.52 -16.97
N ASP A 71 20.13 -5.56 -16.62
CA ASP A 71 19.58 -6.88 -16.37
C ASP A 71 18.73 -6.91 -15.09
N ILE A 72 19.10 -6.14 -14.06
CA ILE A 72 18.29 -5.98 -12.85
C ILE A 72 16.96 -5.29 -13.18
N PHE A 73 16.96 -4.15 -13.87
CA PHE A 73 15.72 -3.47 -14.23
C PHE A 73 14.78 -4.35 -15.08
N ARG A 74 15.32 -5.12 -16.04
CA ARG A 74 14.50 -6.08 -16.81
C ARG A 74 13.90 -7.18 -15.95
N LYS A 75 14.62 -7.65 -14.93
CA LYS A 75 14.08 -8.64 -13.99
C LYS A 75 12.96 -8.04 -13.15
N LEU A 76 13.14 -6.82 -12.64
CA LEU A 76 12.10 -6.10 -11.92
C LEU A 76 10.85 -5.94 -12.81
N ALA A 77 10.99 -5.46 -14.05
CA ALA A 77 9.86 -5.33 -14.98
C ALA A 77 9.07 -6.65 -15.18
N ILE A 78 9.76 -7.78 -15.25
CA ILE A 78 9.11 -9.11 -15.34
C ILE A 78 8.35 -9.46 -14.04
N MET A 79 8.91 -9.10 -12.89
CA MET A 79 8.27 -9.33 -11.59
C MET A 79 7.00 -8.49 -11.44
N GLU A 80 7.03 -7.20 -11.81
CA GLU A 80 5.84 -6.32 -11.81
C GLU A 80 4.69 -6.90 -12.65
N GLU A 81 4.99 -7.45 -13.82
CA GLU A 81 3.95 -8.10 -14.65
C GLU A 81 3.36 -9.35 -13.96
N ALA A 82 4.18 -10.11 -13.23
CA ALA A 82 3.69 -11.25 -12.45
C ALA A 82 2.82 -10.80 -11.27
N HIS A 83 3.19 -9.71 -10.58
CA HIS A 83 2.38 -9.11 -9.53
C HIS A 83 1.06 -8.58 -10.07
N ARG A 84 1.05 -7.89 -11.22
CA ARG A 84 -0.17 -7.43 -11.91
C ARG A 84 -1.14 -8.59 -12.16
N GLN A 85 -0.65 -9.69 -12.71
CA GLN A 85 -1.46 -10.89 -12.97
C GLN A 85 -2.01 -11.52 -11.67
N ARG A 86 -1.22 -11.47 -10.58
CA ARG A 86 -1.65 -11.93 -9.27
C ARG A 86 -2.79 -11.06 -8.72
N PHE A 87 -2.67 -9.73 -8.81
CA PHE A 87 -3.75 -8.81 -8.42
C PHE A 87 -5.00 -8.96 -9.29
N GLU A 88 -4.84 -9.24 -10.59
CA GLU A 88 -5.96 -9.54 -11.49
C GLU A 88 -6.73 -10.78 -11.01
N SER A 89 -6.01 -11.87 -10.70
CA SER A 89 -6.62 -13.10 -10.16
C SER A 89 -7.31 -12.87 -8.82
N LEU A 90 -6.67 -12.12 -7.90
CA LEU A 90 -7.24 -11.82 -6.59
C LEU A 90 -8.47 -10.92 -6.69
N GLY A 91 -8.45 -9.92 -7.57
CA GLY A 91 -9.57 -9.02 -7.81
C GLY A 91 -10.79 -9.75 -8.38
N MET A 92 -10.59 -10.69 -9.31
CA MET A 92 -11.68 -11.53 -9.83
C MET A 92 -12.31 -12.40 -8.74
N GLU A 93 -11.50 -13.02 -7.88
CA GLU A 93 -12.01 -13.83 -6.78
C GLU A 93 -12.76 -12.98 -5.75
N ALA A 94 -12.21 -11.82 -5.40
CA ALA A 94 -12.85 -10.89 -4.47
C ALA A 94 -14.21 -10.41 -4.98
N LEU A 95 -14.34 -10.12 -6.28
CA LEU A 95 -15.59 -9.74 -6.93
C LEU A 95 -16.65 -10.85 -6.95
N ARG A 96 -16.24 -12.12 -7.00
CA ARG A 96 -17.17 -13.27 -6.93
C ARG A 96 -17.73 -13.48 -5.53
N ILE A 97 -16.98 -13.07 -4.50
CA ILE A 97 -17.35 -13.21 -3.08
C ILE A 97 -18.15 -11.98 -2.60
N SER A 98 -17.98 -10.82 -3.22
CA SER A 98 -18.45 -9.52 -2.70
C SER A 98 -19.93 -9.19 -2.88
N GLU A 99 -20.84 -10.17 -2.98
CA GLU A 99 -22.28 -9.86 -3.06
C GLU A 99 -22.89 -9.37 -1.74
N ASP A 100 -22.23 -9.42 -0.55
CA ASP A 100 -22.97 -9.09 0.69
C ASP A 100 -22.19 -8.64 1.94
N SER A 101 -20.96 -8.14 1.86
CA SER A 101 -20.19 -7.82 3.08
C SER A 101 -19.63 -6.40 3.16
N ASP A 102 -20.42 -5.47 3.69
CA ASP A 102 -19.97 -4.21 4.30
C ASP A 102 -19.29 -4.46 5.66
N SER A 103 -18.37 -5.42 5.71
CA SER A 103 -17.74 -5.92 6.95
C SER A 103 -16.25 -5.57 7.07
N GLY A 104 -15.76 -4.66 6.23
CA GLY A 104 -14.38 -4.17 6.30
C GLY A 104 -14.19 -3.15 7.42
N ASP A 105 -13.02 -3.16 8.07
CA ASP A 105 -12.65 -2.15 9.06
C ASP A 105 -12.76 -0.75 8.44
N HIS A 106 -13.64 0.09 9.01
CA HIS A 106 -13.88 1.44 8.53
C HIS A 106 -12.61 2.30 8.48
N SER A 107 -11.64 2.07 9.37
CA SER A 107 -10.37 2.80 9.37
C SER A 107 -9.46 2.44 8.20
N VAL A 108 -9.40 1.15 7.82
CA VAL A 108 -8.65 0.67 6.65
C VAL A 108 -9.29 1.16 5.36
N ASN A 109 -10.62 1.13 5.28
CA ASN A 109 -11.37 1.66 4.14
C ASN A 109 -11.20 3.18 3.98
N ALA A 110 -11.12 3.94 5.07
CA ALA A 110 -10.82 5.37 5.03
C ALA A 110 -9.37 5.64 4.56
N PHE A 111 -8.42 4.81 4.99
CA PHE A 111 -7.04 4.89 4.53
C PHE A 111 -6.92 4.61 3.03
N LEU A 112 -7.50 3.53 2.52
CA LEU A 112 -7.52 3.20 1.09
C LEU A 112 -8.15 4.33 0.26
N ARG A 113 -9.26 4.92 0.74
CA ARG A 113 -9.85 6.12 0.12
C ARG A 113 -8.88 7.28 0.01
N SER A 114 -8.11 7.55 1.07
CA SER A 114 -7.12 8.63 1.05
C SER A 114 -6.03 8.42 0.00
N LEU A 115 -5.59 7.17 -0.21
CA LEU A 115 -4.58 6.82 -1.21
C LEU A 115 -5.13 6.97 -2.64
N VAL A 116 -6.32 6.43 -2.91
CA VAL A 116 -7.01 6.58 -4.20
C VAL A 116 -7.23 8.06 -4.52
N TRP A 117 -7.71 8.82 -3.53
CA TRP A 117 -7.97 10.24 -3.68
C TRP A 117 -6.69 11.04 -3.95
N SER A 118 -5.62 10.84 -3.17
CA SER A 118 -4.34 11.56 -3.34
C SER A 118 -3.75 11.32 -4.73
N ARG A 119 -3.83 10.07 -5.23
CA ARG A 119 -3.37 9.73 -6.57
C ARG A 119 -4.23 10.36 -7.68
N SER A 120 -5.57 10.35 -7.54
CA SER A 120 -6.49 10.94 -8.53
C SER A 120 -6.38 12.46 -8.66
N ARG A 121 -5.98 13.15 -7.58
CA ARG A 121 -5.72 14.61 -7.56
C ARG A 121 -4.45 14.99 -8.32
N GLY A 122 -3.61 14.01 -8.67
CA GLY A 122 -2.29 14.30 -9.17
C GLY A 122 -1.53 15.17 -8.16
N GLU A 123 -1.54 14.85 -6.86
CA GLU A 123 -0.54 15.44 -5.95
C GLU A 123 0.91 15.08 -6.40
N ASN A 124 1.03 14.20 -7.39
CA ASN A 124 2.20 13.98 -8.26
C ASN A 124 2.41 15.05 -9.36
N ALA A 125 1.61 16.11 -9.48
CA ALA A 125 1.72 17.12 -10.54
C ALA A 125 3.00 17.97 -10.44
N SER A 126 3.66 17.96 -9.27
CA SER A 126 5.01 18.52 -9.09
C SER A 126 6.13 17.48 -9.27
N ARG A 127 5.81 16.21 -9.46
CA ARG A 127 6.79 15.15 -9.73
C ARG A 127 7.03 15.10 -11.22
N SER A 128 8.31 15.04 -11.61
CA SER A 128 8.66 14.78 -13.01
C SER A 128 8.01 13.48 -13.46
N SER A 129 7.41 13.50 -14.65
CA SER A 129 6.84 12.28 -15.23
C SER A 129 7.92 11.21 -15.37
N ALA A 130 7.50 9.94 -15.46
CA ALA A 130 8.41 8.84 -15.78
C ALA A 130 9.23 9.20 -17.03
N GLU A 131 8.59 9.69 -18.09
CA GLU A 131 9.25 10.11 -19.32
C GLU A 131 10.27 11.25 -19.10
N GLU A 132 9.95 12.27 -18.31
CA GLU A 132 10.88 13.36 -18.01
C GLU A 132 12.12 12.88 -17.27
N LEU A 133 11.93 12.01 -16.27
CA LEU A 133 13.04 11.42 -15.51
C LEU A 133 13.92 10.55 -16.41
N ILE A 134 13.28 9.74 -17.25
CA ILE A 134 13.97 8.87 -18.19
C ILE A 134 14.77 9.72 -19.21
N ASN A 135 14.15 10.74 -19.78
CA ASN A 135 14.80 11.64 -20.73
C ASN A 135 15.88 12.52 -20.11
N SER A 136 15.88 12.70 -18.78
CA SER A 136 16.92 13.48 -18.09
C SER A 136 18.30 12.82 -18.11
N GLY A 137 18.38 11.51 -18.40
CA GLY A 137 19.65 10.77 -18.34
C GLY A 137 20.22 10.60 -16.92
N ASN A 138 19.49 11.01 -15.88
CA ASN A 138 19.99 11.04 -14.51
C ASN A 138 19.57 9.79 -13.73
N MET A 139 20.45 8.78 -13.72
CA MET A 139 20.18 7.50 -13.06
C MET A 139 19.94 7.63 -11.55
N VAL A 140 20.56 8.60 -10.87
CA VAL A 140 20.31 8.86 -9.44
C VAL A 140 18.83 9.21 -9.23
N LYS A 141 18.27 10.11 -10.06
CA LYS A 141 16.86 10.48 -9.97
C LYS A 141 15.92 9.34 -10.35
N VAL A 142 16.30 8.52 -11.35
CA VAL A 142 15.52 7.34 -11.76
C VAL A 142 15.42 6.34 -10.61
N LEU A 143 16.53 6.00 -9.96
CA LEU A 143 16.55 5.07 -8.82
C LEU A 143 15.80 5.63 -7.60
N GLN A 144 15.96 6.93 -7.30
CA GLN A 144 15.20 7.58 -6.23
C GLN A 144 13.69 7.49 -6.49
N ARG A 145 13.26 7.72 -7.74
CA ARG A 145 11.85 7.61 -8.10
C ARG A 145 11.36 6.17 -8.04
N ALA A 146 12.14 5.20 -8.51
CA ALA A 146 11.79 3.77 -8.40
C ALA A 146 11.53 3.38 -6.93
N ILE A 147 12.42 3.76 -6.02
CA ILE A 147 12.27 3.50 -4.58
C ILE A 147 11.00 4.15 -4.02
N GLU A 148 10.66 5.36 -4.48
CA GLU A 148 9.40 6.01 -4.09
C GLU A 148 8.17 5.28 -4.63
N ASN A 149 8.21 4.79 -5.87
CA ASN A 149 7.12 4.03 -6.47
C ASN A 149 6.83 2.75 -5.65
N GLU A 150 7.85 1.98 -5.27
CA GLU A 150 7.65 0.75 -4.48
C GLU A 150 7.11 1.06 -3.08
N LYS A 151 7.55 2.15 -2.46
CA LYS A 151 6.99 2.59 -1.16
C LYS A 151 5.52 2.97 -1.29
N GLU A 152 5.16 3.69 -2.36
CA GLU A 152 3.77 4.04 -2.66
C GLU A 152 2.92 2.78 -2.91
N ALA A 153 3.45 1.79 -3.62
CA ALA A 153 2.81 0.49 -3.86
C ALA A 153 2.55 -0.29 -2.56
N ILE A 154 3.58 -0.45 -1.73
CA ILE A 154 3.48 -1.12 -0.42
C ILE A 154 2.38 -0.51 0.45
N LEU A 155 2.23 0.82 0.47
CA LEU A 155 1.17 1.48 1.25
C LEU A 155 -0.23 1.08 0.77
N VAL A 156 -0.45 0.99 -0.55
CA VAL A 156 -1.72 0.51 -1.11
C VAL A 156 -1.93 -0.95 -0.76
N TYR A 157 -0.91 -1.79 -0.87
CA TYR A 157 -1.02 -3.23 -0.66
C TYR A 157 -1.26 -3.60 0.80
N LEU A 158 -0.65 -2.86 1.75
CA LEU A 158 -0.97 -2.97 3.17
C LEU A 158 -2.45 -2.64 3.44
N GLY A 159 -2.99 -1.63 2.75
CA GLY A 159 -4.41 -1.31 2.82
C GLY A 159 -5.29 -2.44 2.27
N ILE A 160 -4.94 -3.00 1.10
CA ILE A 160 -5.63 -4.15 0.50
C ILE A 160 -5.61 -5.33 1.48
N SER A 161 -4.42 -5.78 1.88
CA SER A 161 -4.21 -6.88 2.82
C SER A 161 -5.04 -6.67 4.08
N GLY A 162 -4.99 -5.48 4.69
CA GLY A 162 -5.78 -5.09 5.86
C GLY A 162 -7.29 -5.29 5.68
N SER A 163 -7.81 -4.99 4.49
CA SER A 163 -9.25 -5.07 4.17
C SER A 163 -9.76 -6.47 3.83
N LEU A 164 -8.88 -7.41 3.48
CA LEU A 164 -9.28 -8.74 3.01
C LEU A 164 -9.70 -9.67 4.16
N VAL A 165 -10.93 -10.18 4.12
CA VAL A 165 -11.41 -11.18 5.10
C VAL A 165 -10.85 -12.58 4.80
N ASN A 166 -10.61 -12.90 3.53
CA ASN A 166 -10.06 -14.19 3.12
C ASN A 166 -8.55 -14.27 3.45
N GLN A 167 -8.19 -15.19 4.34
CA GLN A 167 -6.81 -15.39 4.80
C GLN A 167 -5.84 -15.75 3.67
N SER A 168 -6.25 -16.61 2.73
CA SER A 168 -5.39 -16.99 1.61
C SER A 168 -5.15 -15.82 0.64
N ALA A 169 -6.17 -15.01 0.40
CA ALA A 169 -6.03 -13.79 -0.40
C ALA A 169 -5.12 -12.77 0.29
N ARG A 170 -5.26 -12.61 1.62
CA ARG A 170 -4.38 -11.76 2.44
C ARG A 170 -2.92 -12.21 2.37
N GLU A 171 -2.66 -13.49 2.62
CA GLU A 171 -1.32 -14.07 2.49
C GLU A 171 -0.75 -13.88 1.09
N ALA A 172 -1.60 -13.97 0.05
CA ALA A 172 -1.16 -13.76 -1.31
C ALA A 172 -0.73 -12.31 -1.60
N VAL A 173 -1.34 -11.32 -0.95
CA VAL A 173 -0.92 -9.91 -1.01
C VAL A 173 0.32 -9.67 -0.15
N ASP A 174 0.42 -10.30 1.02
CA ASP A 174 1.58 -10.17 1.92
C ASP A 174 2.88 -10.69 1.29
N VAL A 175 2.79 -11.71 0.42
CA VAL A 175 3.91 -12.16 -0.40
C VAL A 175 4.40 -11.03 -1.33
N VAL A 176 3.48 -10.38 -2.07
CA VAL A 176 3.83 -9.26 -2.97
C VAL A 176 4.46 -8.11 -2.19
N ILE A 177 3.90 -7.76 -1.02
CA ILE A 177 4.48 -6.73 -0.14
C ILE A 177 5.94 -7.05 0.22
N THR A 178 6.24 -8.32 0.51
CA THR A 178 7.61 -8.75 0.84
C THR A 178 8.54 -8.69 -0.38
N GLU A 179 8.03 -8.99 -1.57
CA GLU A 179 8.74 -8.85 -2.84
C GLU A 179 9.06 -7.37 -3.13
N GLU A 180 8.10 -6.46 -2.96
CA GLU A 180 8.31 -5.01 -3.10
C GLU A 180 9.33 -4.44 -2.11
N MET A 181 9.33 -4.93 -0.87
CA MET A 181 10.36 -4.55 0.10
C MET A 181 11.75 -4.99 -0.38
N SER A 182 11.85 -6.13 -1.07
CA SER A 182 13.11 -6.61 -1.64
C SER A 182 13.54 -5.77 -2.84
N HIS A 183 12.60 -5.29 -3.67
CA HIS A 183 12.87 -4.33 -4.74
C HIS A 183 13.51 -3.05 -4.20
N ILE A 184 12.94 -2.48 -3.13
CA ILE A 184 13.51 -1.28 -2.48
C ILE A 184 14.95 -1.51 -2.05
N VAL A 185 15.27 -2.66 -1.48
CA VAL A 185 16.65 -3.00 -1.07
C VAL A 185 17.57 -3.04 -2.28
N ILE A 186 17.18 -3.78 -3.33
CA ILE A 186 17.97 -3.88 -4.58
C ILE A 186 18.23 -2.50 -5.18
N LEU A 187 17.19 -1.68 -5.31
CA LEU A 187 17.29 -0.33 -5.89
C LEU A 187 18.14 0.60 -5.03
N SER A 188 18.07 0.47 -3.70
CA SER A 188 18.88 1.24 -2.76
C SER A 188 20.35 0.87 -2.86
N ASP A 189 20.66 -0.42 -3.01
CA ASP A 189 22.03 -0.89 -3.23
C ASP A 189 22.60 -0.38 -4.56
N MET A 190 21.81 -0.43 -5.63
CA MET A 190 22.17 0.15 -6.93
C MET A 190 22.45 1.66 -6.82
N LEU A 191 21.63 2.38 -6.06
CA LEU A 191 21.80 3.81 -5.84
C LEU A 191 23.07 4.11 -5.05
N ALA A 192 23.36 3.33 -4.01
CA ALA A 192 24.57 3.47 -3.19
C ALA A 192 25.85 3.15 -3.98
N ALA A 193 25.77 2.27 -4.97
CA ALA A 193 26.89 1.92 -5.84
C ALA A 193 27.22 2.99 -6.90
N LEU A 194 26.32 3.96 -7.14
CA LEU A 194 26.60 5.04 -8.08
C LEU A 194 27.67 5.99 -7.52
N PRO A 195 28.63 6.42 -8.35
CA PRO A 195 29.64 7.38 -7.92
C PRO A 195 28.98 8.70 -7.51
N VAL A 196 29.32 9.19 -6.32
CA VAL A 196 28.92 10.52 -5.86
C VAL A 196 29.57 11.55 -6.79
N THR A 197 28.77 12.10 -7.70
CA THR A 197 29.23 13.18 -8.58
C THR A 197 29.00 14.51 -7.86
N PHE A 198 30.07 15.04 -7.26
CA PHE A 198 30.09 16.45 -6.87
C PHE A 198 30.07 17.26 -8.17
N ARG A 199 28.95 17.92 -8.46
CA ARG A 199 28.87 18.99 -9.46
C ARG A 199 28.66 20.31 -8.74
#